data_AF-A0A968FUJ6-F1
#
_entry.id   AF-A0A968FUJ6-F1
#
_cell.length_a   1.000
_cell.length_b   1.000
_cell.length_c   1.000
_cell.angle_alpha   90.00
_cell.angle_beta   90.00
_cell.angle_gamma   90.00
#
_symmetry.space_group_name_H-M   'P 1'
#
loop_
_entity.id
_entity.type
_entity.pdbx_description
1 polymer ?
#
loop_
_entity_poly.entity_id
_entity_poly.type
_entity_poly.pdbx_seq_one_letter_code
_entity_poly.pdbx_strand_id
1 'polypeptide(L)'
;YRILEGRAPGNWEKAMEWADKMNRRRFAGYDDWRVPTVEEYKNTFDPEAKKMAFDKNEKFPVGYPPPFEEGGGYAFWSRDEVGLDSARYYFYVGGYSKTVSKSYNNATVSVRLVRE
;
A
#
# COMPACT_ATOMS: atom_id res chain seq x y z
N TYR A 1 -3.41 5.87 1.33
CA TYR A 1 -2.69 7.07 0.84
C TYR A 1 -3.40 7.68 -0.35
N ARG A 2 -3.44 7.00 -1.50
CA ARG A 2 -3.88 7.59 -2.77
C ARG A 2 -5.28 8.21 -2.74
N ILE A 3 -6.25 7.57 -2.08
CA ILE A 3 -7.62 8.10 -1.93
C ILE A 3 -7.61 9.45 -1.16
N LEU A 4 -6.79 9.57 -0.11
CA LEU A 4 -6.73 10.76 0.74
C LEU A 4 -5.82 11.87 0.20
N GLU A 5 -4.75 11.49 -0.50
CA GLU A 5 -3.68 12.41 -0.93
C GLU A 5 -3.72 12.71 -2.44
N GLY A 6 -4.54 11.99 -3.22
CA GLY A 6 -4.70 12.18 -4.68
C GLY A 6 -3.48 11.79 -5.53
N ARG A 7 -2.43 11.20 -4.93
CA ARG A 7 -1.16 10.88 -5.60
C ARG A 7 -0.49 9.62 -5.06
N ALA A 8 0.62 9.22 -5.67
CA ALA A 8 1.54 8.22 -5.10
C ALA A 8 2.46 8.84 -4.05
N PRO A 9 2.95 8.06 -3.07
CA PRO A 9 3.93 8.52 -2.08
C PRO A 9 5.25 8.95 -2.73
N GLY A 10 5.65 8.30 -3.83
CA GLY A 10 6.87 8.59 -4.59
C GLY A 10 7.98 7.57 -4.34
N ASN A 11 8.25 7.20 -3.09
CA ASN A 11 9.22 6.16 -2.74
C ASN A 11 8.85 5.49 -1.41
N TRP A 12 9.67 4.54 -0.94
CA TRP A 12 9.41 3.80 0.30
C TRP A 12 9.45 4.70 1.55
N GLU A 13 10.42 5.62 1.64
CA GLU A 13 10.54 6.54 2.78
C GLU A 13 9.30 7.42 2.93
N LYS A 14 8.80 8.00 1.82
CA LYS A 14 7.56 8.78 1.81
C LYS A 14 6.32 7.95 2.16
N ALA A 15 6.36 6.64 1.91
CA ALA A 15 5.31 5.74 2.37
C ALA A 15 5.37 5.54 3.89
N MET A 16 6.55 5.38 4.48
CA MET A 16 6.74 5.28 5.93
C MET A 16 6.37 6.58 6.66
N GLU A 17 6.84 7.73 6.17
CA GLU A 17 6.53 9.06 6.73
C GLU A 17 5.01 9.34 6.82
N TRP A 18 4.21 8.66 5.99
CA TRP A 18 2.76 8.82 6.01
C TRP A 18 2.13 8.30 7.30
N ALA A 19 2.68 7.22 7.88
CA ALA A 19 2.25 6.72 9.19
C ALA A 19 2.45 7.80 10.26
N ASP A 20 3.65 8.39 10.32
CA ASP A 20 3.96 9.45 11.27
C ASP A 20 3.07 10.68 11.08
N LYS A 21 2.78 11.04 9.81
CA LYS A 21 1.86 12.13 9.50
C LYS A 21 0.46 11.84 10.06
N MET A 22 -0.04 10.62 9.92
CA MET A 22 -1.37 10.25 10.41
C MET A 22 -1.43 10.16 11.94
N ASN A 23 -0.34 9.69 12.57
CA ASN A 23 -0.23 9.65 14.03
C ASN A 23 -0.22 11.05 14.65
N ARG A 24 0.59 11.97 14.11
CA ARG A 24 0.59 13.38 14.56
C ARG A 24 -0.76 14.06 14.40
N ARG A 25 -1.55 13.66 13.39
CA ARG A 25 -2.90 14.21 13.14
C ARG A 25 -3.99 13.53 13.95
N ARG A 26 -3.66 12.49 14.72
CA ARG A 26 -4.63 11.60 15.37
C ARG A 26 -5.73 11.16 14.41
N PHE A 27 -5.34 10.71 13.22
CA PHE A 27 -6.29 10.38 12.17
C PHE A 27 -7.31 9.34 12.68
N ALA A 28 -8.60 9.63 12.48
CA ALA A 28 -9.72 8.87 13.04
C ALA A 28 -9.67 8.66 14.57
N GLY A 29 -9.00 9.55 15.31
CA GLY A 29 -8.85 9.49 16.77
C GLY A 29 -7.62 8.72 17.27
N TYR A 30 -6.89 8.06 16.38
CA TYR A 30 -5.80 7.14 16.71
C TYR A 30 -4.41 7.67 16.34
N ASP A 31 -3.40 7.24 17.07
CA ASP A 31 -1.98 7.63 16.94
C ASP A 31 -1.02 6.43 16.84
N ASP A 32 -1.56 5.23 16.56
CA ASP A 32 -0.87 3.94 16.45
C ASP A 32 -0.89 3.38 15.01
N TRP A 33 -0.98 4.26 14.01
CA TRP A 33 -0.93 3.88 12.61
C TRP A 33 0.48 3.47 12.19
N ARG A 34 0.57 2.40 11.41
CA ARG A 34 1.82 1.90 10.81
C ARG A 34 1.59 1.38 9.40
N VAL A 35 2.68 1.23 8.65
CA VAL A 35 2.66 0.55 7.35
C VAL A 35 2.62 -0.98 7.56
N PRO A 36 1.76 -1.73 6.85
CA PRO A 36 1.69 -3.19 6.94
C PRO A 36 2.96 -3.90 6.49
N THR A 37 3.12 -5.15 6.92
CA THR A 37 4.07 -6.12 6.35
C THR A 37 3.49 -6.76 5.08
N VAL A 38 4.34 -7.39 4.27
CA VAL A 38 3.93 -8.23 3.15
C VAL A 38 3.02 -9.37 3.62
N GLU A 39 3.29 -9.93 4.80
CA GLU A 39 2.51 -11.05 5.32
C GLU A 39 1.07 -10.63 5.64
N GLU A 40 0.88 -9.44 6.21
CA GLU A 40 -0.45 -8.86 6.43
C GLU A 40 -1.19 -8.59 5.11
N TYR A 41 -0.48 -8.12 4.08
CA TYR A 41 -1.09 -7.95 2.76
C TYR A 41 -1.49 -9.28 2.13
N LYS A 42 -0.66 -10.33 2.24
CA LYS A 42 -1.00 -11.68 1.77
C LYS A 42 -2.23 -12.23 2.47
N ASN A 43 -2.31 -12.11 3.80
CA ASN A 43 -3.43 -12.62 4.58
C ASN A 43 -4.75 -11.90 4.30
N THR A 44 -4.71 -10.72 3.72
CA THR A 44 -5.89 -9.93 3.34
C THR A 44 -6.15 -9.91 1.84
N PHE A 45 -5.33 -10.57 1.03
CA PHE A 45 -5.53 -10.64 -0.42
C PHE A 45 -6.69 -11.56 -0.77
N ASP A 46 -7.57 -11.08 -1.65
CA ASP A 46 -8.70 -11.85 -2.17
C ASP A 46 -8.55 -12.01 -3.69
N PRO A 47 -8.19 -13.20 -4.21
CA PRO A 47 -8.01 -13.42 -5.65
C PRO A 47 -9.31 -13.33 -6.46
N GLU A 48 -10.46 -13.55 -5.81
CA GLU A 48 -11.77 -13.50 -6.46
C GLU A 48 -12.30 -12.08 -6.57
N ALA A 49 -11.82 -11.16 -5.72
CA ALA A 49 -12.19 -9.75 -5.80
C ALA A 49 -11.80 -9.13 -7.15
N LYS A 50 -12.76 -8.40 -7.75
CA LYS A 50 -12.59 -7.67 -9.02
C LYS A 50 -12.74 -6.16 -8.82
N LYS A 51 -12.07 -5.62 -7.81
CA LYS A 51 -12.10 -4.17 -7.52
C LYS A 51 -11.22 -3.41 -8.51
N MET A 52 -11.48 -2.11 -8.63
CA MET A 52 -10.73 -1.23 -9.53
C MET A 52 -9.61 -0.49 -8.77
N ALA A 53 -8.45 -0.36 -9.43
CA ALA A 53 -7.42 0.58 -9.02
C ALA A 53 -7.80 2.03 -9.38
N PHE A 54 -6.93 2.98 -9.06
CA PHE A 54 -7.15 4.42 -9.23
C PHE A 54 -7.47 4.90 -10.65
N ASP A 55 -7.07 4.15 -11.67
CA ASP A 55 -7.28 4.47 -13.09
C ASP A 55 -8.48 3.74 -13.70
N LYS A 56 -9.19 2.92 -12.91
CA LYS A 56 -10.35 2.14 -13.33
C LYS A 56 -10.09 1.22 -14.54
N ASN A 57 -8.85 0.72 -14.69
CA ASN A 57 -8.53 -0.19 -15.78
C ASN A 57 -9.05 -1.61 -15.50
N GLU A 58 -10.15 -1.97 -16.16
CA GLU A 58 -10.81 -3.29 -16.03
C GLU A 58 -9.92 -4.47 -16.44
N LYS A 59 -8.84 -4.24 -17.21
CA LYS A 59 -7.88 -5.30 -17.59
C LYS A 59 -6.98 -5.74 -16.43
N PHE A 60 -6.89 -4.92 -15.39
CA PHE A 60 -6.05 -5.17 -14.22
C PHE A 60 -6.85 -5.03 -12.93
N PRO A 61 -7.85 -5.89 -12.69
CA PRO A 61 -8.58 -5.88 -11.43
C PRO A 61 -7.61 -6.13 -10.27
N VAL A 62 -7.93 -5.57 -9.10
CA VAL A 62 -7.16 -5.73 -7.87
C VAL A 62 -7.93 -6.55 -6.85
N GLY A 63 -7.22 -7.50 -6.24
CA GLY A 63 -7.72 -8.42 -5.23
C GLY A 63 -7.84 -7.79 -3.84
N TYR A 64 -8.37 -6.58 -3.75
CA TYR A 64 -8.60 -5.89 -2.48
C TYR A 64 -9.70 -6.64 -1.68
N PRO A 65 -9.52 -6.89 -0.37
CA PRO A 65 -10.53 -7.55 0.44
C PRO A 65 -11.82 -6.72 0.54
N PRO A 66 -12.96 -7.30 0.95
CA PRO A 66 -14.24 -6.60 1.01
C PRO A 66 -14.22 -5.25 1.75
N PRO A 67 -13.55 -5.08 2.91
CA PRO A 67 -13.50 -3.79 3.62
C PRO A 67 -12.67 -2.71 2.90
N PHE A 68 -11.86 -3.05 1.91
CA PHE A 68 -10.98 -2.08 1.25
C PHE A 68 -11.70 -1.36 0.11
N GLU A 69 -11.78 -0.04 0.17
CA GLU A 69 -12.30 0.77 -0.94
C GLU A 69 -11.48 0.58 -2.22
N GLU A 70 -12.17 0.71 -3.36
CA GLU A 70 -11.57 0.82 -4.69
C GLU A 70 -10.84 2.16 -4.89
N GLY A 71 -10.15 2.33 -6.02
CA GLY A 71 -9.43 3.56 -6.34
C GLY A 71 -8.04 3.68 -5.68
N GLY A 72 -7.55 2.60 -5.06
CA GLY A 72 -6.20 2.48 -4.51
C GLY A 72 -5.12 2.26 -5.58
N GLY A 73 -3.88 1.97 -5.14
CA GLY A 73 -2.78 1.59 -6.04
C GLY A 73 -2.79 0.10 -6.42
N TYR A 74 -2.18 -0.26 -7.54
CA TYR A 74 -2.03 -1.66 -7.92
C TYR A 74 -1.12 -2.45 -6.97
N ALA A 75 -0.17 -1.75 -6.33
CA ALA A 75 0.68 -2.28 -5.29
C ALA A 75 0.69 -1.38 -4.06
N PHE A 76 1.10 -1.93 -2.93
CA PHE A 76 1.33 -1.16 -1.70
C PHE A 76 2.69 -1.50 -1.10
N TRP A 77 3.47 -0.46 -0.79
CA TRP A 77 4.69 -0.59 -0.01
C TRP A 77 4.39 -1.24 1.34
N SER A 78 5.26 -2.15 1.74
CA SER A 78 5.29 -2.72 3.09
C SER A 78 6.42 -2.10 3.90
N ARG A 79 6.38 -2.28 5.23
CA ARG A 79 7.51 -1.95 6.11
C ARG A 79 8.67 -2.95 6.03
N ASP A 80 8.55 -4.03 5.23
CA ASP A 80 9.58 -5.06 5.15
C ASP A 80 10.77 -4.56 4.33
N GLU A 81 11.91 -4.42 5.01
CA GLU A 81 13.19 -4.07 4.43
C GLU A 81 13.95 -5.35 4.02
N VAL A 82 14.78 -5.23 2.98
CA VAL A 82 15.66 -6.30 2.52
C VAL A 82 17.06 -5.72 2.33
N GLY A 83 17.97 -6.05 3.25
CA GLY A 83 19.26 -5.37 3.32
C GLY A 83 19.10 -3.88 3.65
N LEU A 84 20.07 -3.06 3.22
CA LEU A 84 20.12 -1.64 3.57
C LEU A 84 19.26 -0.76 2.64
N ASP A 85 19.21 -1.09 1.34
CA ASP A 85 18.67 -0.17 0.32
C ASP A 85 17.42 -0.67 -0.39
N SER A 86 16.88 -1.83 0.00
CA SER A 86 15.69 -2.40 -0.64
C SER A 86 14.56 -2.61 0.35
N ALA A 87 13.35 -2.61 -0.17
CA ALA A 87 12.14 -2.92 0.56
C ALA A 87 11.15 -3.68 -0.33
N ARG A 88 10.11 -4.24 0.28
CA ARG A 88 9.08 -4.97 -0.44
C ARG A 88 7.81 -4.16 -0.61
N TYR A 89 7.13 -4.38 -1.73
CA TYR A 89 5.73 -4.05 -1.90
C TYR A 89 4.94 -5.31 -2.25
N TYR A 90 3.62 -5.29 -2.02
CA TYR A 90 2.70 -6.34 -2.44
C TYR A 90 1.83 -5.89 -3.60
N PHE A 91 1.73 -6.69 -4.67
CA PHE A 91 1.01 -6.40 -5.90
C PHE A 91 -0.35 -7.09 -5.91
N TYR A 92 -1.42 -6.31 -5.79
CA TYR A 92 -2.78 -6.81 -5.63
C TYR A 92 -3.44 -7.25 -6.95
N VAL A 93 -2.81 -7.08 -8.11
CA VAL A 93 -3.32 -7.68 -9.35
C VAL A 93 -3.01 -9.18 -9.42
N GLY A 94 -1.85 -9.59 -8.88
CA GLY A 94 -1.37 -10.97 -9.01
C GLY A 94 -1.11 -11.69 -7.69
N GLY A 95 -1.29 -11.03 -6.55
CA GLY A 95 -1.12 -11.66 -5.24
C GLY A 95 0.32 -12.04 -4.90
N TYR A 96 1.30 -11.20 -5.24
CA TYR A 96 2.72 -11.47 -4.97
C TYR A 96 3.48 -10.25 -4.49
N SER A 97 4.59 -10.47 -3.78
CA SER A 97 5.50 -9.40 -3.37
C SER A 97 6.68 -9.25 -4.32
N LYS A 98 7.22 -8.04 -4.43
CA LYS A 98 8.51 -7.76 -5.09
C LYS A 98 9.43 -7.00 -4.16
N THR A 99 10.71 -7.34 -4.21
CA THR A 99 11.79 -6.55 -3.60
C THR A 99 12.32 -5.57 -4.64
N VAL A 100 12.39 -4.30 -4.26
CA VAL A 100 12.91 -3.22 -5.11
C VAL A 100 13.71 -2.24 -4.26
N SER A 101 14.51 -1.38 -4.89
CA SER A 101 15.18 -0.26 -4.21
C SER A 101 14.17 0.60 -3.44
N LYS A 102 14.53 1.08 -2.24
CA LYS A 102 13.75 2.06 -1.47
C LYS A 102 13.50 3.34 -2.26
N SER A 103 14.40 3.68 -3.20
CA SER A 103 14.27 4.82 -4.11
C SER A 103 13.37 4.57 -5.32
N TYR A 104 12.83 3.35 -5.49
CA TYR A 104 11.97 3.01 -6.61
C TYR A 104 10.71 3.91 -6.62
N ASN A 105 10.56 4.69 -7.69
CA ASN A 105 9.43 5.57 -7.88
C ASN A 105 8.52 5.04 -8.98
N ASN A 106 7.32 4.62 -8.57
CA ASN A 106 6.30 4.16 -9.49
C ASN A 106 4.92 4.65 -9.02
N ALA A 107 4.21 5.35 -9.93
CA ALA A 107 2.89 5.89 -9.65
C ALA A 107 1.84 4.80 -9.31
N THR A 108 2.05 3.56 -9.73
CA THR A 108 1.15 2.45 -9.43
C THR A 108 1.27 1.92 -8.00
N VAL A 109 2.39 2.21 -7.31
CA VAL A 109 2.65 1.77 -5.94
C VAL A 109 2.18 2.85 -4.96
N SER A 110 1.31 2.47 -4.03
CA SER A 110 0.77 3.32 -2.98
C SER A 110 1.17 2.81 -1.60
N VAL A 111 0.48 3.26 -0.56
CA VAL A 111 0.58 2.71 0.80
C VAL A 111 -0.79 2.78 1.49
N ARG A 112 -1.08 1.80 2.33
CA ARG A 112 -2.21 1.77 3.27
C ARG A 112 -1.63 1.65 4.68
N LEU A 113 -2.39 2.10 5.68
CA LEU A 113 -2.01 1.96 7.08
C LEU A 113 -2.90 0.93 7.75
N VAL A 114 -2.33 0.24 8.72
CA VAL A 114 -3.03 -0.57 9.72
C VAL A 114 -2.69 -0.01 11.09
N ARG A 115 -3.48 -0.39 12.09
CA ARG A 115 -3.17 -0.07 13.49
C ARG A 115 -2.30 -1.17 14.10
N GLU A 116 -1.56 -0.82 15.13
CA GLU A 116 -0.83 -1.77 15.97
C GLU A 116 -1.76 -2.55 16.91
#